data_AF-A0A355UHR5-F1
#
_entry.id   AF-A0A355UHR5-F1
#
_cell.length_a   1.000
_cell.length_b   1.000
_cell.length_c   1.000
_cell.angle_alpha   90.00
_cell.angle_beta   90.00
_cell.angle_gamma   90.00
#
_symmetry.space_group_name_H-M   'P 1'
#
loop_
_entity.id
_entity.type
_entity.pdbx_description
1 polymer ?
#
loop_
_entity_poly.entity_id
_entity_poly.type
_entity_poly.pdbx_seq_one_letter_code
_entity_poly.pdbx_strand_id
1 'polypeptide(L)'
;MDEGLILVILVIIICLAVLALFCLIPISMAKKRGRSQFGWFVFSMLFSPILGMIFLAFLGETEEKRKERLMEEINLRLKLENHYTNQGQNERKSKYSGMTVNDLYK
;
A
#
# COMPACT_ATOMS: atom_id res chain seq x y z
N MET A 1 -33.10 19.47 -34.16
CA MET A 1 -32.80 18.45 -33.14
C MET A 1 -33.98 18.42 -32.22
N ASP A 2 -34.71 17.31 -32.22
CA ASP A 2 -35.98 17.19 -31.53
C ASP A 2 -35.75 17.33 -30.03
N GLU A 3 -36.60 18.03 -29.29
CA GLU A 3 -36.38 18.28 -27.86
C GLU A 3 -36.25 16.97 -27.06
N GLY A 4 -36.95 15.91 -27.50
CA GLY A 4 -36.79 14.56 -26.95
C GLY A 4 -35.40 13.96 -27.20
N LEU A 5 -34.79 14.23 -28.35
CA LEU A 5 -33.44 13.75 -28.71
C LEU A 5 -32.38 14.45 -27.83
N ILE A 6 -32.56 15.74 -27.56
CA ILE A 6 -31.72 16.51 -26.63
C ILE A 6 -31.78 15.92 -25.22
N LEU A 7 -33.00 15.65 -24.72
CA LEU A 7 -33.18 15.05 -23.39
C LEU A 7 -32.53 13.66 -23.28
N VAL A 8 -32.68 12.81 -24.30
CA VAL A 8 -32.06 11.47 -24.32
C VAL A 8 -30.54 11.57 -24.28
N ILE A 9 -29.93 12.45 -25.08
CA ILE A 9 -28.47 12.65 -25.07
C ILE A 9 -28.00 13.13 -23.69
N LEU A 10 -28.73 14.06 -23.06
CA LEU A 10 -28.38 14.60 -21.75
C LEU A 10 -28.42 13.51 -20.67
N VAL A 11 -29.44 12.65 -20.68
CA VAL A 11 -29.55 11.49 -19.77
C VAL A 11 -28.40 10.51 -19.98
N ILE A 12 -28.03 10.22 -21.24
CA ILE A 12 -26.90 9.33 -21.55
C ILE A 12 -25.58 9.92 -20.99
N ILE A 13 -25.34 11.22 -21.17
CA ILE A 13 -24.14 11.89 -20.65
C ILE A 13 -24.09 11.80 -19.12
N ILE A 14 -25.22 12.03 -18.43
CA ILE A 14 -25.30 11.90 -16.97
C ILE A 14 -25.02 10.46 -16.53
N CYS A 15 -25.62 9.47 -17.19
CA CYS A 15 -25.35 8.06 -16.90
C CYS A 15 -23.87 7.70 -17.09
N LEU A 16 -23.23 8.18 -18.16
CA LEU A 16 -21.80 7.97 -18.39
C LEU A 16 -20.94 8.66 -17.34
N ALA A 17 -21.29 9.88 -16.91
CA ALA A 17 -20.57 10.59 -15.86
C ALA A 17 -20.67 9.86 -14.51
N VAL A 18 -21.85 9.34 -14.16
CA VAL A 18 -22.06 8.53 -12.96
C VAL A 18 -21.25 7.22 -13.05
N LEU A 19 -21.28 6.53 -14.18
CA LEU A 19 -20.46 5.33 -14.40
C LEU A 19 -18.97 5.61 -14.27
N ALA A 20 -18.48 6.73 -14.82
CA ALA A 20 -17.09 7.15 -14.69
C ALA A 20 -16.71 7.43 -13.22
N LEU A 21 -17.61 8.04 -12.44
CA LEU A 21 -17.42 8.25 -11.01
C LEU A 21 -17.32 6.90 -10.26
N PHE A 22 -18.17 5.93 -10.60
CA PHE A 22 -18.12 4.59 -10.03
C PHE A 22 -16.83 3.84 -10.39
N CYS A 23 -16.24 4.08 -11.57
CA CYS A 23 -14.95 3.51 -11.96
C CYS A 23 -13.77 4.03 -11.11
N LEU A 24 -13.88 5.16 -10.41
CA LEU A 24 -12.82 5.65 -9.52
C LEU A 24 -12.59 4.71 -8.33
N ILE A 25 -13.63 4.01 -7.88
CA ILE A 25 -13.58 3.09 -6.74
C ILE A 25 -12.64 1.89 -7.02
N PRO A 26 -12.82 1.10 -8.10
CA PRO A 26 -11.92 0.00 -8.43
C PRO A 26 -10.50 0.49 -8.77
N ILE A 27 -10.33 1.68 -9.36
CA ILE A 27 -9.00 2.27 -9.60
C ILE A 27 -8.28 2.55 -8.28
N SER A 28 -8.96 3.19 -7.33
CA SER A 28 -8.42 3.50 -6.00
C SER A 28 -8.09 2.22 -5.22
N MET A 29 -8.97 1.22 -5.29
CA MET A 29 -8.72 -0.09 -4.68
C MET A 29 -7.56 -0.83 -5.37
N ALA A 30 -7.42 -0.75 -6.69
CA ALA A 30 -6.33 -1.37 -7.43
C ALA A 30 -4.98 -0.74 -7.05
N LYS A 31 -4.93 0.60 -6.95
CA LYS A 31 -3.77 1.35 -6.47
C LYS A 31 -3.37 0.93 -5.05
N LYS A 32 -4.35 0.86 -4.14
CA LYS A 32 -4.13 0.41 -2.74
C LYS A 32 -3.67 -1.04 -2.64
N ARG A 33 -3.83 -1.84 -3.69
CA ARG A 33 -3.44 -3.26 -3.78
C ARG A 33 -2.24 -3.47 -4.71
N GLY A 34 -1.52 -2.44 -5.15
CA GLY A 34 -0.34 -2.61 -6.00
C GLY A 34 -0.62 -3.22 -7.38
N ARG A 35 -1.87 -3.13 -7.87
CA ARG A 35 -2.25 -3.64 -9.20
C ARG A 35 -2.30 -2.50 -10.22
N SER A 36 -2.09 -2.84 -11.49
CA SER A 36 -2.12 -1.87 -12.61
C SER A 36 -3.46 -1.12 -12.64
N GLN A 37 -3.40 0.19 -12.39
CA GLN A 37 -4.56 1.09 -12.41
C GLN A 37 -5.22 1.10 -13.79
N PHE A 38 -4.40 1.08 -14.85
CA PHE A 38 -4.88 1.09 -16.22
C PHE A 38 -5.61 -0.20 -16.60
N GLY A 39 -5.08 -1.35 -16.19
CA GLY A 39 -5.75 -2.64 -16.43
C GLY A 39 -7.12 -2.72 -15.77
N TRP A 40 -7.24 -2.25 -14.53
CA TRP A 40 -8.52 -2.23 -13.80
C TRP A 40 -9.51 -1.17 -14.28
N PHE A 41 -9.01 -0.05 -14.84
CA PHE A 41 -9.84 0.94 -15.51
C PHE A 41 -10.49 0.36 -16.77
N VAL A 42 -9.69 -0.24 -17.66
CA VAL A 42 -10.20 -0.89 -18.88
C VAL A 42 -11.16 -2.03 -18.55
N PHE A 43 -10.84 -2.85 -17.55
CA PHE A 43 -11.71 -3.94 -17.10
C PHE A 43 -13.07 -3.44 -16.58
N SER A 44 -13.07 -2.38 -15.76
CA SER A 44 -14.29 -1.77 -15.22
C SER A 44 -15.13 -1.10 -16.31
N MET A 45 -14.48 -0.53 -17.32
CA MET A 45 -15.15 0.05 -18.49
C MET A 45 -15.81 -1.02 -19.37
N LEU A 46 -15.20 -2.21 -19.49
CA LEU A 46 -15.69 -3.29 -20.36
C LEU A 46 -16.83 -4.10 -19.72
N PHE A 47 -16.72 -4.42 -18.43
CA PHE A 47 -17.64 -5.35 -17.75
C PHE A 47 -18.64 -4.69 -16.79
N SER A 48 -18.48 -3.41 -16.46
CA SER A 48 -19.13 -2.65 -15.38
C SER A 48 -18.24 -2.49 -14.14
N PRO A 49 -18.20 -1.28 -13.52
CA PRO A 49 -17.45 -1.02 -12.29
C PRO A 49 -17.86 -1.91 -11.12
N ILE A 50 -19.10 -2.42 -11.10
CA ILE A 50 -19.58 -3.34 -10.06
C ILE A 50 -18.84 -4.69 -10.15
N LEU A 51 -18.71 -5.25 -11.37
CA LEU A 51 -17.93 -6.47 -11.57
C LEU A 51 -16.45 -6.23 -11.26
N GLY A 52 -15.91 -5.07 -11.64
CA GLY A 52 -14.54 -4.66 -11.26
C GLY A 52 -14.31 -4.71 -9.75
N MET A 53 -15.25 -4.18 -8.96
CA MET A 53 -15.17 -4.24 -7.49
C MET A 53 -15.26 -5.67 -6.94
N ILE A 54 -16.18 -6.50 -7.45
CA ILE A 54 -16.36 -7.88 -6.99
C ILE A 54 -15.10 -8.72 -7.27
N PHE A 55 -14.56 -8.65 -8.50
CA PHE A 55 -13.34 -9.35 -8.85
C PHE A 55 -12.15 -8.89 -8.02
N LEU A 56 -12.03 -7.58 -7.79
CA LEU A 56 -10.94 -7.02 -6.99
C LEU A 56 -11.07 -7.38 -5.49
N ALA A 57 -12.30 -7.52 -4.98
CA ALA A 57 -12.55 -8.04 -3.64
C ALA A 57 -12.15 -9.52 -3.54
N PHE A 58 -12.52 -10.34 -4.53
CA PHE A 58 -12.16 -11.76 -4.62
C PHE A 58 -10.65 -11.99 -4.81
N LEU A 59 -9.96 -11.12 -5.54
CA LEU A 59 -8.51 -11.26 -5.80
C LEU A 59 -7.63 -11.02 -4.56
N GLY A 60 -8.22 -10.65 -3.42
CA GLY A 60 -7.51 -10.50 -2.15
C GLY A 60 -6.46 -9.39 -2.17
N GLU A 61 -5.75 -9.23 -1.06
CA GLU A 61 -4.64 -8.28 -0.95
C GLU A 61 -3.43 -8.84 -1.71
N THR A 62 -2.81 -8.03 -2.57
CA THR A 62 -1.65 -8.50 -3.37
C THR A 62 -0.45 -8.78 -2.47
N GLU A 63 0.29 -9.84 -2.81
CA GLU A 63 1.52 -10.28 -2.15
C GLU A 63 2.53 -9.16 -1.90
N GLU A 64 2.61 -8.15 -2.76
CA GLU A 64 3.51 -7.00 -2.57
C GLU A 64 3.24 -6.24 -1.27
N LYS A 65 1.97 -5.99 -0.97
CA LYS A 65 1.60 -5.27 0.26
C LYS A 65 1.79 -6.12 1.51
N ARG A 66 1.69 -7.46 1.35
CA ARG A 66 2.06 -8.41 2.40
C ARG A 66 3.56 -8.35 2.67
N LYS A 67 4.38 -8.32 1.61
CA LYS A 67 5.84 -8.21 1.69
C LYS A 67 6.29 -6.88 2.29
N GLU A 68 5.62 -5.78 1.93
CA GLU A 68 5.96 -4.45 2.45
C GLU A 68 5.75 -4.38 3.97
N ARG A 69 4.60 -4.86 4.48
CA ARG A 69 4.37 -4.98 5.94
C ARG A 69 5.39 -5.88 6.64
N LEU A 70 5.72 -7.02 6.04
CA LEU A 70 6.76 -7.90 6.56
C LEU A 70 8.12 -7.22 6.62
N MET A 71 8.48 -6.46 5.59
CA MET A 71 9.76 -5.78 5.51
C MET A 71 9.85 -4.62 6.50
N GLU A 72 8.74 -3.92 6.73
CA GLU A 72 8.63 -2.90 7.78
C GLU A 72 8.82 -3.50 9.18
N GLU A 73 8.14 -4.63 9.47
CA GLU A 73 8.33 -5.37 10.72
C GLU A 73 9.78 -5.87 10.90
N ILE A 74 10.40 -6.42 9.85
CA ILE A 74 11.80 -6.87 9.89
C ILE A 74 12.74 -5.71 10.17
N ASN A 75 12.52 -4.56 9.53
CA ASN A 75 13.35 -3.37 9.71
C ASN A 75 13.24 -2.82 11.15
N LEU A 76 12.03 -2.83 11.72
CA LEU A 76 11.82 -2.45 13.13
C LEU A 76 12.56 -3.38 14.09
N ARG A 77 12.49 -4.70 13.86
CA ARG A 77 13.22 -5.69 14.68
C ARG A 77 14.74 -5.48 14.59
N LEU A 78 15.27 -5.27 13.39
CA LEU A 78 16.69 -4.99 13.16
C LEU A 78 17.14 -3.68 13.82
N LYS A 79 16.32 -2.63 13.78
CA LYS A 79 16.62 -1.36 14.45
C LYS A 79 16.69 -1.56 15.96
N LEU A 80 15.72 -2.26 16.55
CA LEU A 80 15.72 -2.56 17.98
C LEU A 80 16.98 -3.35 18.37
N GLU A 81 17.28 -4.43 17.67
CA GLU A 81 18.46 -5.25 17.92
C GLU A 81 19.74 -4.41 17.88
N ASN A 82 19.94 -3.63 16.81
CA ASN A 82 21.09 -2.73 16.70
C ASN A 82 21.16 -1.70 17.83
N HIS A 83 20.03 -1.14 18.28
CA HIS A 83 20.00 -0.22 19.41
C HIS A 83 20.43 -0.88 20.72
N TYR A 84 19.98 -2.11 21.00
CA TYR A 84 20.38 -2.86 22.19
C TYR A 84 21.86 -3.27 22.13
N THR A 85 22.34 -3.76 20.99
CA THR A 85 23.75 -4.15 20.83
C THR A 85 24.68 -2.95 20.97
N ASN A 86 24.35 -1.81 20.35
CA ASN A 86 25.15 -0.59 20.44
C ASN A 86 25.11 0.04 21.84
N GLN A 87 23.98 0.01 22.54
CA GLN A 87 23.92 0.44 23.94
C GLN A 87 24.83 -0.42 24.83
N GLY A 88 24.72 -1.74 24.76
CA GLY A 88 25.55 -2.64 25.56
C GLY A 88 27.05 -2.50 25.26
N GLN A 89 27.41 -2.26 24.00
CA GLN A 89 28.80 -1.95 23.64
C GLN A 89 29.25 -0.59 24.18
N ASN A 90 28.42 0.46 24.08
CA ASN A 90 28.74 1.77 24.64
C ASN A 90 28.88 1.73 26.16
N GLU A 91 28.01 0.99 26.85
CA GLU A 91 28.10 0.81 28.31
C GLU A 91 29.37 0.07 28.72
N ARG A 92 29.73 -1.01 28.00
CA ARG A 92 31.02 -1.70 28.22
C ARG A 92 32.18 -0.77 27.94
N LYS A 93 32.18 -0.08 26.80
CA LYS A 93 33.25 0.84 26.41
C LYS A 93 33.41 1.96 27.42
N SER A 94 32.31 2.51 27.94
CA SER A 94 32.31 3.50 29.02
C SER A 94 32.83 2.93 30.34
N LYS A 95 32.44 1.69 30.71
CA LYS A 95 32.84 1.04 31.97
C LYS A 95 34.34 0.71 32.01
N TYR A 96 34.92 0.40 30.85
CA TYR A 96 36.35 0.09 30.72
C TYR A 96 37.18 1.28 30.19
N SER A 97 36.56 2.43 29.90
CA SER A 97 37.23 3.65 29.43
C SER A 97 38.06 4.26 30.57
N GLY A 98 39.29 3.77 30.72
CA GLY A 98 40.23 4.23 31.76
C GLY A 98 40.79 3.09 32.62
N MET A 99 40.32 1.86 32.47
CA MET A 99 40.94 0.68 33.10
C MET A 99 42.11 0.19 32.26
N THR A 100 43.22 -0.15 32.92
CA THR A 100 44.32 -0.86 32.27
C THR A 100 44.03 -2.36 32.26
N VAL A 101 44.67 -3.12 31.36
CA VAL A 101 44.45 -4.57 31.25
C VAL A 101 44.70 -5.29 32.58
N ASN A 102 45.63 -4.79 33.39
CA ASN A 102 45.96 -5.34 34.70
C ASN A 102 44.83 -5.17 35.73
N ASP A 103 43.93 -4.21 35.55
CA ASP A 103 42.80 -3.97 36.45
C ASP A 103 41.64 -4.95 36.22
N LEU A 104 41.63 -5.69 35.10
CA LEU A 104 40.60 -6.69 34.78
C LEU A 104 40.87 -8.08 35.36
N TYR A 105 42.11 -8.38 35.76
CA TYR A 105 42.54 -9.72 36.21
C TYR A 105 43.01 -9.76 37.67
N LYS A 106 42.75 -8.69 38.42
CA LYS A 106 43.10 -8.56 39.83
C LYS A 106 41.92 -8.92 40.72
#